data_AF-A0A3B0MGK2-F1
#
_entry.id   AF-A0A3B0MGK2-F1
#
_cell.length_a   1.000
_cell.length_b   1.000
_cell.length_c   1.000
_cell.angle_alpha   90.00
_cell.angle_beta   90.00
_cell.angle_gamma   90.00
#
_symmetry.space_group_name_H-M   'P 1'
#
loop_
_entity.id
_entity.type
_entity.pdbx_description
1 polymer ?
#
loop_
_entity_poly.entity_id
_entity_poly.type
_entity_poly.pdbx_seq_one_letter_code
_entity_poly.pdbx_strand_id
1 'polypeptide(L)'
;MRLDNPRIVTAKHPNMGNLVGVTNGSRDLSDSKYLSSIDIWNDDDMETKTFKEIIQCLTKENKRLKKENLRLMKVHREIGGLCRT
;
A
#
# COMPACT_ATOMS: atom_id res chain seq x y z
N MET A 1 -7.61 9.29 17.94
CA MET A 1 -6.92 10.36 17.19
C MET A 1 -7.58 10.49 15.82
N ARG A 2 -7.98 11.68 15.38
CA ARG A 2 -8.55 11.89 14.03
C ARG A 2 -7.39 12.08 13.05
N LEU A 3 -7.46 11.47 11.88
CA LEU A 3 -6.50 11.65 10.78
C LEU A 3 -7.17 12.49 9.70
N ASP A 4 -6.61 13.65 9.40
CA ASP A 4 -7.19 14.61 8.44
C ASP A 4 -6.83 14.24 6.99
N ASN A 5 -5.70 13.56 6.79
CA ASN A 5 -5.23 13.09 5.50
C ASN A 5 -4.64 11.68 5.65
N PRO A 6 -5.47 10.66 5.91
CA PRO A 6 -4.99 9.30 6.13
C PRO A 6 -4.29 8.76 4.88
N ARG A 7 -3.09 8.21 5.07
CA ARG A 7 -2.35 7.57 3.98
C ARG A 7 -1.83 6.21 4.41
N ILE A 8 -2.09 5.21 3.58
CA ILE A 8 -1.59 3.85 3.78
C ILE A 8 -0.19 3.73 3.17
N VAL A 9 0.75 3.26 3.97
CA VAL A 9 2.13 2.96 3.59
C VAL A 9 2.43 1.50 3.91
N THR A 10 3.27 0.87 3.10
CA THR A 10 3.68 -0.53 3.30
C THR A 10 5.20 -0.64 3.22
N ALA A 11 5.76 -1.54 4.03
CA ALA A 11 7.19 -1.79 4.07
C ALA A 11 7.48 -3.25 4.41
N LYS A 12 8.69 -3.72 4.08
CA LYS A 12 9.21 -5.00 4.54
C LYS A 12 10.26 -4.74 5.61
N HIS A 13 9.99 -5.18 6.83
CA HIS A 13 10.91 -5.07 7.96
C HIS A 13 11.65 -6.39 8.17
N PRO A 14 12.95 -6.39 8.48
CA PRO A 14 13.74 -7.62 8.64
C PRO A 14 13.15 -8.60 9.67
N ASN A 15 12.65 -8.08 10.80
CA ASN A 15 12.20 -8.90 11.94
C ASN A 15 10.68 -8.96 12.13
N MET A 16 9.94 -8.03 11.50
CA MET A 16 8.48 -7.92 11.67
C MET A 16 7.73 -8.26 10.38
N GLY A 17 8.48 -8.62 9.34
CA GLY A 17 7.98 -9.03 8.04
C GLY A 17 7.24 -7.91 7.33
N ASN A 18 6.09 -8.20 6.73
CA ASN A 18 5.33 -7.20 5.98
C ASN A 18 4.53 -6.31 6.93
N LEU A 19 4.80 -5.00 6.86
CA LEU A 19 4.14 -3.99 7.68
C LEU A 19 3.19 -3.14 6.85
N VAL A 20 2.06 -2.80 7.47
CA VAL A 20 1.16 -1.74 7.02
C VAL A 20 1.12 -0.63 8.06
N GLY A 21 1.29 0.60 7.60
CA GLY A 21 1.23 1.80 8.40
C GLY A 21 0.14 2.75 7.91
N VAL A 22 -0.49 3.46 8.84
CA VAL A 22 -1.40 4.57 8.53
C VAL A 22 -0.76 5.85 9.05
N THR A 23 -0.42 6.75 8.14
CA THR A 23 0.14 8.08 8.44
C THR A 23 -0.91 9.17 8.25
N ASN A 24 -0.61 10.39 8.70
CA ASN A 24 -1.41 11.58 8.37
C ASN A 24 -0.77 12.35 7.20
N GLY A 25 -0.69 11.72 6.03
CA GLY A 25 -0.20 12.32 4.79
C GLY A 25 1.26 12.02 4.45
N SER A 26 2.05 11.51 5.41
CA SER A 26 3.45 11.13 5.19
C SER A 26 3.60 9.89 4.33
N ARG A 27 4.72 9.82 3.60
CA ARG A 27 5.15 8.65 2.83
C ARG A 27 6.03 7.69 3.63
N ASP A 28 6.53 8.14 4.78
CA ASP A 28 7.44 7.36 5.60
C ASP A 28 6.65 6.48 6.58
N LEU A 29 7.09 5.22 6.73
CA LEU A 29 6.52 4.30 7.70
C LEU A 29 6.80 4.73 9.15
N SER A 30 7.92 5.40 9.39
CA SER A 30 8.28 5.91 10.74
C SER A 30 7.28 6.95 11.27
N ASP A 31 6.57 7.64 10.38
CA ASP A 31 5.52 8.61 10.71
C ASP A 31 4.13 7.98 10.96
N SER A 32 4.06 6.64 10.99
CA SER A 32 2.79 5.93 11.14
C SER A 32 2.17 6.19 12.51
N LYS A 33 0.90 6.59 12.51
CA LYS A 33 0.06 6.69 13.72
C LYS A 33 -0.49 5.32 14.14
N TYR A 34 -0.64 4.43 13.17
CA TYR A 34 -0.98 3.03 13.38
C TYR A 34 -0.02 2.18 12.55
N LEU A 35 0.58 1.17 13.16
CA LEU A 35 1.53 0.27 12.51
C LEU A 35 1.17 -1.15 12.90
N SER A 36 1.03 -2.04 11.93
CA SER A 36 0.75 -3.45 12.18
C SER A 36 1.48 -4.35 11.19
N SER A 37 1.88 -5.52 11.67
CA SER A 37 2.32 -6.61 10.79
C SER A 37 1.09 -7.27 10.17
N ILE A 38 1.15 -7.45 8.85
CA ILE A 38 0.10 -8.14 8.08
C ILE A 38 0.44 -9.59 7.80
N ASP A 39 1.58 -10.08 8.31
CA ASP A 39 1.87 -11.50 8.27
C ASP A 39 0.94 -12.23 9.25
N ILE A 40 0.47 -13.40 8.84
CA ILE A 40 -0.46 -14.22 9.62
C ILE A 40 0.36 -15.14 10.51
N TRP A 41 0.06 -15.09 11.81
CA TRP A 41 0.70 -15.90 12.84
C TRP A 41 -0.27 -16.97 13.32
N ASN A 42 0.27 -18.06 13.86
CA ASN A 42 -0.54 -19.18 14.35
C ASN A 42 -1.51 -18.72 15.45
N ASP A 43 -1.06 -17.81 16.30
CA ASP A 43 -1.78 -17.31 17.47
C ASP A 43 -2.78 -16.19 17.15
N ASP A 44 -2.82 -15.70 15.90
CA ASP A 44 -3.85 -14.74 15.50
C ASP A 44 -5.24 -15.38 15.62
N ASP A 45 -6.20 -14.66 16.21
CA ASP A 45 -7.58 -15.08 16.20
C ASP A 45 -8.16 -15.06 14.77
N MET A 46 -9.33 -15.70 14.59
CA MET A 46 -9.93 -15.85 13.26
C MET A 46 -10.26 -14.49 12.61
N GLU A 47 -10.74 -13.53 13.38
CA GLU A 47 -11.11 -12.21 12.88
C GLU A 47 -9.86 -11.43 12.43
N THR A 48 -8.80 -11.45 13.24
CA THR A 48 -7.50 -10.87 12.90
C THR A 48 -6.91 -11.50 11.63
N LYS A 49 -6.98 -12.84 11.51
CA LYS A 49 -6.54 -13.56 10.30
C LYS A 49 -7.28 -13.08 9.06
N THR A 50 -8.61 -13.02 9.12
CA THR A 50 -9.45 -12.55 8.00
C THR A 50 -9.09 -11.12 7.60
N PHE A 51 -8.91 -10.20 8.55
CA PHE A 51 -8.52 -8.83 8.21
C PHE A 51 -7.12 -8.76 7.57
N LYS A 52 -6.15 -9.54 8.08
CA LYS A 52 -4.81 -9.62 7.49
C LYS A 52 -4.85 -10.14 6.04
N GLU A 53 -5.65 -11.16 5.77
CA GLU A 53 -5.85 -11.70 4.40
C GLU A 53 -6.46 -10.64 3.45
N ILE A 54 -7.49 -9.92 3.90
CA ILE A 54 -8.11 -8.85 3.12
C ILE A 54 -7.08 -7.77 2.80
N ILE A 55 -6.30 -7.32 3.79
CA ILE A 55 -5.26 -6.30 3.60
C ILE A 55 -4.18 -6.79 2.61
N GLN A 56 -3.75 -8.04 2.72
CA GLN A 56 -2.79 -8.63 1.78
C GLN A 56 -3.34 -8.65 0.34
N CYS A 57 -4.61 -9.03 0.15
CA CYS A 57 -5.28 -9.04 -1.15
C CYS A 57 -5.33 -7.62 -1.75
N LEU A 58 -5.84 -6.65 -0.99
CA LEU A 58 -5.93 -5.25 -1.42
C LEU A 58 -4.55 -4.63 -1.72
N THR A 59 -3.52 -5.03 -0.98
CA THR A 59 -2.14 -4.56 -1.22
C THR A 59 -1.59 -5.07 -2.55
N LYS A 60 -1.84 -6.34 -2.88
CA LYS A 60 -1.45 -6.93 -4.18
C LYS A 60 -2.17 -6.23 -5.34
N GLU A 61 -3.47 -6.01 -5.20
CA GLU A 61 -4.27 -5.32 -6.21
C GLU A 61 -3.83 -3.86 -6.42
N ASN A 62 -3.59 -3.12 -5.35
CA ASN A 62 -3.04 -1.76 -5.45
C ASN A 62 -1.68 -1.72 -6.17
N LYS A 63 -0.80 -2.71 -5.92
CA LYS A 63 0.48 -2.82 -6.62
C LYS A 63 0.30 -3.07 -8.11
N ARG A 64 -0.66 -3.92 -8.49
CA ARG A 64 -1.04 -4.17 -9.89
C ARG A 64 -1.55 -2.91 -10.57
N LEU A 65 -2.53 -2.23 -9.98
CA LEU A 65 -3.12 -1.00 -10.50
C LEU A 65 -2.10 0.12 -10.66
N LYS A 66 -1.18 0.31 -9.71
CA LYS A 66 -0.08 1.29 -9.84
C LYS A 66 0.81 1.00 -11.06
N LYS A 67 1.09 -0.27 -11.34
CA LYS A 67 1.88 -0.68 -12.51
C LYS A 67 1.12 -0.42 -13.81
N GLU A 68 -0.18 -0.67 -13.85
CA GLU A 68 -1.03 -0.37 -15.00
C GLU A 68 -1.16 1.13 -15.25
N ASN A 69 -1.40 1.93 -14.20
CA ASN A 69 -1.40 3.39 -14.31
C ASN A 69 -0.07 3.92 -14.86
N LEU A 70 1.07 3.38 -14.41
CA LEU A 70 2.37 3.78 -14.95
C LEU A 70 2.51 3.44 -16.44
N ARG A 71 1.99 2.29 -16.89
CA ARG A 71 1.98 1.91 -18.31
C ARG A 71 1.10 2.86 -19.12
N LEU A 72 -0.11 3.16 -18.64
CA LEU A 72 -1.03 4.09 -19.28
C LEU A 72 -0.43 5.50 -19.39
N MET A 73 0.24 5.99 -18.33
CA MET A 73 0.92 7.29 -18.36
C MET A 73 2.05 7.34 -19.40
N LYS A 74 2.79 6.24 -19.61
CA LYS A 74 3.82 6.18 -20.65
C LYS A 74 3.20 6.28 -22.04
N VAL A 75 2.18 5.47 -22.32
CA VAL A 75 1.46 5.50 -23.61
C VAL A 75 0.86 6.88 -23.88
N HIS A 76 0.20 7.48 -22.90
CA HIS A 76 -0.37 8.83 -23.05
C HIS A 76 0.72 9.88 -23.36
N ARG A 77 1.91 9.77 -22.74
CA ARG A 77 3.02 10.67 -23.02
C ARG A 77 3.58 10.49 -24.43
N GLU A 78 3.67 9.26 -24.92
CA GLU A 78 4.11 8.93 -26.28
C GLU A 78 3.13 9.47 -27.33
N ILE A 79 1.83 9.22 -27.16
CA ILE A 79 0.78 9.76 -28.03
C ILE A 79 0.78 11.29 -28.00
N GLY A 80 0.83 11.89 -26.81
CA GLY A 80 0.89 13.35 -26.66
C GLY A 80 2.16 13.98 -27.24
N GLY A 81 3.24 13.22 -27.40
CA GLY A 81 4.45 13.62 -28.13
C GLY A 81 4.27 13.55 -29.65
N LEU A 82 3.61 12.49 -30.14
CA LEU A 82 3.29 12.29 -31.56
C LEU A 82 2.27 13.31 -32.09
N CYS A 83 1.32 13.77 -31.26
CA CYS A 83 0.36 14.81 -31.65
C CYS A 83 0.94 16.24 -31.62
N ARG A 84 2.22 16.41 -31.26
CA ARG A 84 2.93 17.71 -31.24
C ARG A 84 3.91 17.90 -32.41
N THR A 85 4.12 16.87 -33.22
CA THR A 85 4.85 16.92 -34.50
C THR A 85 3.88 17.08 -35.65
#